data_AF-A0A7S1AN89-F1
#
_entry.id   AF-A0A7S1AN89-F1
#
_cell.length_a   1.000
_cell.length_b   1.000
_cell.length_c   1.000
_cell.angle_alpha   90.00
_cell.angle_beta   90.00
_cell.angle_gamma   90.00
#
_symmetry.space_group_name_H-M   'P 1'
#
loop_
_entity.id
_entity.type
_entity.pdbx_description
1 polymer ?
#
loop_
_entity_poly.entity_id
_entity_poly.type
_entity_poly.pdbx_seq_one_letter_code
_entity_poly.pdbx_strand_id
1 'polypeptide(L)'
;AARALQRVCPALSFLVCPMIQYSARKFCAALRKADSLKLVNFRAAAAIAIAFSCLTVLVVIFDRITDVPYIRNLEIDVAPYSTITGVLGFILSFRTSQSYSRFENGANAVYDITGGLVSVASSLAAFSYHGSHTKEDVEGFKQTVMRLMSLLGAMLLTELEGVDSLTQTNFEILDLRSLDMVRVRRLAKETHKTEVVVQWLKTYVIESVTQGTLSVPPPILARVFQELDQCVGKYHGADKISQVPFPFPYVATMDLIMIIHSAITPIVMVSLLS
;
A
#
# COMPACT_ATOMS: atom_id res chain seq x y z
N ALA A 1 20.75 17.61 -14.27
CA ALA A 1 19.81 18.47 -13.51
C ALA A 1 19.51 17.93 -12.11
N ALA A 2 19.09 16.67 -11.94
CA ALA A 2 18.71 16.10 -10.63
C ALA A 2 19.82 16.07 -9.55
N ARG A 3 21.10 15.99 -9.93
CA ARG A 3 22.23 15.97 -8.97
C ARG A 3 22.57 17.35 -8.39
N ALA A 4 22.11 18.44 -9.00
CA ALA A 4 22.41 19.80 -8.53
C ALA A 4 21.45 20.27 -7.41
N LEU A 5 20.21 19.76 -7.41
CA LEU A 5 19.22 20.02 -6.36
C LEU A 5 19.51 19.28 -5.05
N GLN A 6 20.34 18.23 -5.11
CA GLN A 6 20.66 17.36 -3.97
C GLN A 6 21.61 18.00 -2.94
N ARG A 7 22.23 19.15 -3.26
CA ARG A 7 23.12 19.88 -2.34
C ARG A 7 22.42 20.93 -1.47
N VAL A 8 21.16 21.27 -1.76
CA VAL A 8 20.48 22.42 -1.14
C VAL A 8 19.52 22.00 0.00
N CYS A 9 19.13 20.72 0.08
CA CYS A 9 18.27 20.24 1.17
C CYS A 9 18.51 18.74 1.45
N PRO A 10 19.17 18.36 2.57
CA PRO A 10 19.33 16.96 2.97
C PRO A 10 18.01 16.31 3.43
N ALA A 11 16.93 17.08 3.60
CA ALA A 11 15.59 16.56 3.94
C ALA A 11 14.86 15.92 2.73
N LEU A 12 15.34 16.14 1.50
CA LEU A 12 14.69 15.64 0.27
C LEU A 12 15.16 14.23 -0.15
N SER A 13 16.15 13.64 0.54
CA SER A 13 16.65 12.29 0.23
C SER A 13 15.75 11.15 0.70
N PHE A 14 14.75 11.41 1.55
CA PHE A 14 13.94 10.37 2.19
C PHE A 14 12.65 9.99 1.43
N LEU A 15 12.33 10.65 0.32
CA LEU A 15 11.16 10.36 -0.50
C LEU A 15 11.39 9.27 -1.57
N VAL A 16 12.58 8.67 -1.60
CA VAL A 16 12.85 7.50 -2.45
C VAL A 16 12.57 6.24 -1.63
N CYS A 17 11.29 5.93 -1.43
CA CYS A 17 10.92 4.54 -1.25
C CYS A 17 11.46 3.82 -2.49
N PRO A 18 12.29 2.77 -2.38
CA PRO A 18 12.78 2.06 -3.54
C PRO A 18 11.59 1.35 -4.18
N MET A 19 10.88 2.07 -5.06
CA MET A 19 9.92 1.51 -6.00
C MET A 19 10.65 0.36 -6.69
N ILE A 20 9.99 -0.80 -6.75
CA ILE A 20 10.58 -2.03 -7.29
C ILE A 20 11.24 -1.70 -8.63
N GLN A 21 12.57 -1.63 -8.66
CA GLN A 21 13.30 -1.34 -9.87
C GLN A 21 13.23 -2.58 -10.76
N TYR A 22 12.28 -2.58 -11.69
CA TYR A 22 12.25 -3.55 -12.77
C TYR A 22 13.29 -3.15 -13.82
N SER A 23 14.48 -3.77 -13.75
CA SER A 23 15.48 -3.66 -14.82
C SER A 23 14.98 -4.44 -16.04
N ALA A 24 14.48 -3.73 -17.04
CA ALA A 24 13.78 -4.27 -18.21
C ALA A 24 14.64 -5.02 -19.24
N ARG A 25 15.73 -5.71 -18.83
CA ARG A 25 16.69 -6.27 -19.83
C ARG A 25 17.07 -7.74 -19.72
N LYS A 26 16.45 -8.58 -18.88
CA LYS A 26 16.79 -10.01 -18.86
C LYS A 26 15.54 -10.89 -18.73
N PHE A 27 15.42 -11.86 -19.63
CA PHE A 27 14.28 -12.73 -19.94
C PHE A 27 13.75 -13.60 -18.77
N CYS A 28 14.29 -13.46 -17.55
CA CYS A 28 13.93 -14.25 -16.36
C CYS A 28 14.10 -13.44 -15.06
N ALA A 29 13.33 -12.36 -14.92
CA ALA A 29 13.31 -11.57 -13.67
C ALA A 29 12.65 -12.32 -12.49
N ALA A 30 11.72 -13.25 -12.76
CA ALA A 30 10.95 -13.98 -11.76
C ALA A 30 11.79 -14.93 -10.89
N LEU A 31 12.83 -15.54 -11.46
CA LEU A 31 13.69 -16.52 -10.79
C LEU A 31 14.89 -15.89 -10.05
N ARG A 32 15.24 -14.63 -10.34
CA ARG A 32 16.50 -14.04 -9.84
C ARG A 32 16.38 -13.40 -8.47
N LYS A 33 15.23 -12.83 -8.11
CA LYS A 33 15.04 -12.33 -6.73
C LYS A 33 14.70 -13.52 -5.84
N ALA A 34 15.67 -14.05 -5.11
CA ALA A 34 15.42 -15.04 -4.06
C ALA A 34 14.36 -14.56 -3.03
N ASP A 35 14.04 -13.26 -3.01
CA ASP A 35 12.95 -12.71 -2.22
C ASP A 35 11.55 -13.08 -2.75
N SER A 36 11.36 -13.35 -4.05
CA SER A 36 10.09 -13.90 -4.55
C SER A 36 9.84 -15.31 -4.02
N LEU A 37 10.91 -16.10 -3.84
CA LEU A 37 10.87 -17.42 -3.21
C LEU A 37 10.62 -17.37 -1.69
N LYS A 38 10.79 -16.20 -1.04
CA LYS A 38 10.44 -16.03 0.39
C LYS A 38 8.95 -15.81 0.62
N LEU A 39 8.19 -15.45 -0.43
CA LEU A 39 6.74 -15.24 -0.31
C LEU A 39 6.05 -16.56 0.05
N VAL A 40 5.36 -16.58 1.19
CA VAL A 40 4.65 -17.76 1.70
C VAL A 40 3.64 -18.28 0.67
N ASN A 41 2.90 -17.38 0.02
CA ASN A 41 1.91 -17.72 -1.00
C ASN A 41 2.54 -18.39 -2.23
N PHE A 42 3.71 -17.90 -2.67
CA PHE A 42 4.41 -18.49 -3.81
C PHE A 42 4.95 -19.89 -3.46
N ARG A 43 5.51 -20.06 -2.25
CA ARG A 43 5.97 -21.37 -1.75
C ARG A 43 4.82 -22.37 -1.62
N ALA A 44 3.67 -21.96 -1.10
CA ALA A 44 2.49 -22.79 -0.98
C ALA A 44 1.97 -23.21 -2.35
N ALA A 45 1.83 -22.27 -3.29
CA ALA A 45 1.40 -22.57 -4.66
C ALA A 45 2.37 -23.53 -5.38
N ALA A 46 3.69 -23.32 -5.22
CA ALA A 46 4.70 -24.20 -5.78
C ALA A 46 4.64 -25.61 -5.17
N ALA A 47 4.47 -25.73 -3.85
CA ALA A 47 4.33 -27.02 -3.19
C ALA A 47 3.08 -27.79 -3.66
N ILE A 48 1.96 -27.09 -3.80
CA ILE A 48 0.70 -27.65 -4.33
C ILE A 48 0.91 -28.13 -5.77
N ALA A 49 1.51 -27.30 -6.63
CA ALA A 49 1.77 -27.66 -8.02
C ALA A 49 2.70 -28.89 -8.15
N ILE A 50 3.75 -28.96 -7.34
CA ILE A 50 4.66 -30.12 -7.30
C ILE A 50 3.92 -31.37 -6.82
N ALA A 51 3.06 -31.25 -5.79
CA ALA A 51 2.29 -32.38 -5.26
C ALA A 51 1.33 -32.96 -6.32
N PHE A 52 0.55 -32.11 -7.00
CA PHE A 52 -0.35 -32.56 -8.07
C PHE A 52 0.39 -33.09 -9.30
N SER A 53 1.54 -32.50 -9.64
CA SER A 53 2.39 -33.02 -10.73
C SER A 53 2.95 -34.40 -10.40
N CYS A 54 3.48 -34.59 -9.19
CA CYS A 54 3.96 -35.87 -8.70
C CYS A 54 2.83 -36.92 -8.66
N LEU A 55 1.65 -36.54 -8.17
CA LEU A 55 0.46 -37.38 -8.18
C LEU A 55 0.09 -37.80 -9.62
N THR A 56 0.11 -36.88 -10.57
CA THR A 56 -0.16 -37.18 -11.99
C THR A 56 0.84 -38.22 -12.51
N VAL A 57 2.15 -38.04 -12.27
CA VAL A 57 3.19 -38.98 -12.69
C VAL A 57 3.00 -40.36 -12.05
N LEU A 58 2.68 -40.41 -10.75
CA LEU A 58 2.41 -41.67 -10.04
C LEU A 58 1.22 -42.42 -10.63
N VAL A 59 0.13 -41.71 -10.95
CA VAL A 59 -1.06 -42.30 -11.58
C VAL A 59 -0.74 -42.81 -12.98
N VAL A 60 0.04 -42.06 -13.78
CA VAL A 60 0.49 -42.51 -15.11
C VAL A 60 1.36 -43.77 -15.02
N ILE A 61 2.29 -43.83 -14.06
CA ILE A 61 3.15 -45.02 -13.86
C ILE A 61 2.31 -46.22 -13.43
N PHE A 62 1.37 -46.04 -12.51
CA PHE A 62 0.47 -47.10 -12.05
C PHE A 62 -0.38 -47.67 -13.19
N ASP A 63 -0.94 -46.80 -14.04
CA ASP A 63 -1.71 -47.20 -15.22
C ASP A 63 -0.85 -47.92 -16.28
N ARG A 64 0.44 -47.61 -16.38
CA ARG A 64 1.38 -48.29 -17.30
C ARG A 64 1.82 -49.67 -16.80
N ILE A 65 1.87 -49.88 -15.49
CA ILE A 65 2.30 -51.15 -14.86
C ILE A 65 1.14 -52.15 -14.78
N THR A 66 -0.10 -51.66 -14.68
CA THR A 66 -1.28 -52.51 -14.55
C THR A 66 -1.78 -52.93 -15.94
N ASP A 67 -1.83 -54.23 -16.23
CA ASP A 67 -2.30 -54.78 -17.53
C ASP A 67 -3.79 -54.48 -17.85
N VAL A 68 -4.57 -54.00 -16.87
CA VAL A 68 -5.97 -53.61 -17.02
C VAL A 68 -6.11 -52.09 -16.89
N PRO A 69 -6.39 -51.35 -17.97
CA PRO A 69 -6.40 -49.89 -17.93
C PRO A 69 -7.75 -49.37 -17.37
N TYR A 70 -7.87 -49.27 -16.05
CA TYR A 70 -9.09 -48.77 -15.41
C TYR A 70 -9.39 -47.30 -15.74
N ILE A 71 -8.36 -46.46 -15.92
CA ILE A 71 -8.53 -45.01 -16.14
C ILE A 71 -8.66 -44.67 -17.62
N ARG A 72 -7.98 -45.40 -18.53
CA ARG A 72 -8.12 -45.17 -19.98
C ARG A 72 -9.51 -45.50 -20.50
N ASN A 73 -10.18 -46.46 -19.87
CA ASN A 73 -11.55 -46.85 -20.24
C ASN A 73 -12.62 -45.84 -19.77
N LEU A 74 -12.22 -44.77 -19.08
CA LEU A 74 -13.16 -43.78 -18.54
C LEU A 74 -13.64 -42.78 -19.61
N GLU A 75 -13.10 -42.82 -20.84
CA GLU A 75 -13.49 -41.99 -22.01
C GLU A 75 -13.87 -40.55 -21.64
N ILE A 76 -12.99 -39.87 -20.88
CA ILE A 76 -13.29 -38.51 -20.43
C ILE A 76 -13.21 -37.57 -21.63
N ASP A 77 -14.34 -36.98 -21.99
CA ASP A 77 -14.37 -35.91 -22.98
C ASP A 77 -13.53 -34.71 -22.50
N VAL A 78 -12.68 -34.20 -23.39
CA VAL A 78 -11.78 -33.08 -23.14
C VAL A 78 -12.53 -31.75 -23.21
N ALA A 79 -13.68 -31.71 -23.91
CA ALA A 79 -14.42 -30.47 -24.12
C ALA A 79 -14.90 -29.81 -22.81
N PRO A 80 -15.54 -30.51 -21.85
CA PRO A 80 -15.94 -29.94 -20.57
C PRO A 80 -14.74 -29.39 -19.76
N TYR A 81 -13.61 -30.10 -19.75
CA TYR A 81 -12.40 -29.65 -19.07
C TYR A 81 -11.86 -28.35 -19.66
N SER A 82 -11.81 -28.25 -20.99
CA SER A 82 -11.40 -27.02 -21.70
C SER A 82 -12.32 -25.85 -21.37
N THR A 83 -13.65 -26.07 -21.35
CA THR A 83 -14.63 -25.03 -20.96
C THR A 83 -14.41 -24.56 -19.53
N ILE A 84 -14.27 -25.48 -18.56
CA ILE A 84 -14.01 -25.12 -17.16
C ILE A 84 -12.69 -24.35 -17.02
N THR A 85 -11.65 -24.77 -17.73
CA THR A 85 -10.35 -24.09 -17.75
C THR A 85 -10.48 -22.67 -18.30
N GLY A 86 -11.24 -22.48 -19.38
CA GLY A 86 -11.50 -21.16 -19.97
C GLY A 86 -12.25 -20.23 -19.01
N VAL A 87 -13.31 -20.73 -18.35
CA VAL A 87 -14.06 -19.96 -17.34
C VAL A 87 -13.18 -19.61 -16.15
N LEU A 88 -12.36 -20.55 -15.65
CA LEU A 88 -11.43 -20.30 -14.57
C LEU A 88 -10.39 -19.24 -14.95
N GLY A 89 -9.81 -19.33 -16.15
CA GLY A 89 -8.87 -18.35 -16.68
C GLY A 89 -9.48 -16.95 -16.78
N PHE A 90 -10.73 -16.86 -17.22
CA PHE A 90 -11.49 -15.61 -17.22
C PHE A 90 -11.64 -15.06 -15.80
N ILE A 91 -12.20 -15.82 -14.85
CA ILE A 91 -12.42 -15.39 -13.47
C ILE A 91 -11.11 -14.96 -12.79
N LEU A 92 -10.02 -15.71 -13.00
CA LEU A 92 -8.69 -15.39 -12.46
C LEU A 92 -8.17 -14.06 -13.01
N SER A 93 -8.35 -13.79 -14.31
CA SER A 93 -7.96 -12.52 -14.92
C SER A 93 -8.73 -11.34 -14.33
N PHE A 94 -10.05 -11.49 -14.16
CA PHE A 94 -10.89 -10.47 -13.51
C PHE A 94 -10.48 -10.23 -12.05
N ARG A 95 -10.24 -11.28 -11.26
CA ARG A 95 -9.75 -11.12 -9.88
C ARG A 95 -8.40 -10.41 -9.83
N THR A 96 -7.48 -10.77 -10.72
CA THR A 96 -6.16 -10.16 -10.79
C THR A 96 -6.27 -8.68 -11.15
N SER A 97 -7.12 -8.33 -12.13
CA SER A 97 -7.42 -6.95 -12.51
C SER A 97 -7.97 -6.13 -11.33
N GLN A 98 -8.95 -6.67 -10.60
CA GLN A 98 -9.53 -5.98 -9.44
C GLN A 98 -8.54 -5.83 -8.28
N SER A 99 -7.72 -6.86 -8.03
CA SER A 99 -6.67 -6.81 -7.00
C SER A 99 -5.58 -5.78 -7.37
N TYR A 100 -5.22 -5.72 -8.65
CA TYR A 100 -4.29 -4.73 -9.17
C TYR A 100 -4.83 -3.31 -9.01
N SER A 101 -6.09 -3.06 -9.38
CA SER A 101 -6.72 -1.73 -9.20
C SER A 101 -6.72 -1.30 -7.74
N ARG A 102 -7.01 -2.22 -6.80
CA ARG A 102 -6.94 -1.91 -5.36
C ARG A 102 -5.52 -1.56 -4.90
N PHE A 103 -4.51 -2.31 -5.38
CA PHE A 103 -3.11 -2.02 -5.08
C PHE A 103 -2.69 -0.64 -5.62
N GLU A 104 -3.02 -0.34 -6.87
CA GLU A 104 -2.74 0.94 -7.52
C GLU A 104 -3.44 2.10 -6.79
N ASN A 105 -4.72 1.95 -6.44
CA ASN A 105 -5.46 2.96 -5.69
C ASN A 105 -4.83 3.24 -4.32
N GLY A 106 -4.42 2.20 -3.59
CA GLY A 106 -3.72 2.35 -2.31
C GLY A 106 -2.37 3.06 -2.46
N ALA A 107 -1.57 2.66 -3.45
CA ALA A 107 -0.28 3.29 -3.72
C ALA A 107 -0.42 4.77 -4.10
N ASN A 108 -1.34 5.08 -5.01
CA ASN A 108 -1.63 6.46 -5.42
C ASN A 108 -2.08 7.33 -4.25
N ALA A 109 -2.93 6.80 -3.37
CA ALA A 109 -3.39 7.54 -2.20
C ALA A 109 -2.22 7.92 -1.27
N VAL A 110 -1.27 7.02 -1.02
CA VAL A 110 -0.09 7.30 -0.18
C VAL A 110 0.81 8.38 -0.80
N TYR A 111 1.07 8.31 -2.12
CA TYR A 111 1.84 9.34 -2.82
C TYR A 111 1.15 10.70 -2.80
N ASP A 112 -0.18 10.70 -2.95
CA ASP A 112 -0.96 11.92 -2.91
C ASP A 112 -1.00 12.56 -1.52
N ILE A 113 -1.10 11.76 -0.44
CA ILE A 113 -1.06 12.24 0.94
C ILE A 113 0.32 12.87 1.22
N THR A 114 1.39 12.13 0.94
CA THR A 114 2.76 12.62 1.20
C THR A 114 3.11 13.85 0.39
N GLY A 115 2.76 13.87 -0.91
CA GLY A 115 2.95 15.04 -1.77
C GLY A 115 2.12 16.25 -1.32
N GLY A 116 0.86 16.01 -0.93
CA GLY A 116 -0.02 17.06 -0.44
C GLY A 116 0.45 17.66 0.89
N LEU A 117 0.91 16.83 1.84
CA LEU A 117 1.49 17.31 3.11
C LEU A 117 2.73 18.17 2.87
N VAL A 118 3.63 17.75 1.97
CA VAL A 118 4.81 18.56 1.61
C VAL A 118 4.40 19.89 0.96
N SER A 119 3.37 19.90 0.11
CA SER A 119 2.85 21.12 -0.51
C SER A 119 2.26 22.09 0.53
N VAL A 120 1.44 21.59 1.46
CA VAL A 120 0.88 22.38 2.57
C VAL A 120 1.99 22.97 3.43
N ALA A 121 2.99 22.16 3.80
CA ALA A 121 4.13 22.59 4.60
C ALA A 121 4.94 23.69 3.88
N SER A 122 5.20 23.52 2.59
CA SER A 122 5.89 24.49 1.74
C SER A 122 5.12 25.82 1.65
N SER A 123 3.81 25.77 1.41
CA SER A 123 2.95 26.95 1.35
C SER A 123 2.93 27.71 2.68
N LEU A 124 2.75 27.02 3.81
CA LEU A 124 2.78 27.66 5.14
C LEU A 124 4.16 28.29 5.44
N ALA A 125 5.24 27.61 5.07
CA ALA A 125 6.59 28.15 5.22
C ALA A 125 6.80 29.40 4.35
N ALA A 126 6.31 29.41 3.11
CA ALA A 126 6.40 30.56 2.21
C ALA A 126 5.58 31.76 2.72
N PHE A 127 4.40 31.51 3.28
CA PHE A 127 3.51 32.54 3.83
C PHE A 127 4.13 33.27 5.02
N SER A 128 4.89 32.57 5.85
CA SER A 128 5.60 33.17 6.98
C SER A 128 6.73 34.13 6.57
N TYR A 129 7.10 34.17 5.28
CA TYR A 129 8.14 35.09 4.79
C TYR A 129 7.71 36.57 4.82
N HIS A 130 6.41 36.86 4.76
CA HIS A 130 5.87 38.23 4.66
C HIS A 130 5.27 38.75 5.99
N GLY A 131 5.89 38.45 7.13
CA GLY A 131 5.45 38.93 8.45
C GLY A 131 6.15 40.22 8.88
N SER A 132 5.44 41.10 9.62
CA SER A 132 6.00 42.33 10.21
C SER A 132 6.79 42.10 11.51
N HIS A 133 7.08 40.84 11.87
CA HIS A 133 7.67 40.44 13.15
C HIS A 133 9.18 40.17 13.07
N THR A 134 9.79 39.95 14.23
CA THR A 134 11.19 39.56 14.39
C THR A 134 11.45 38.24 13.66
N LYS A 135 12.64 38.10 13.05
CA LYS A 135 13.05 36.88 12.35
C LYS A 135 12.97 35.61 13.22
N GLU A 136 13.12 35.77 14.53
CA GLU A 136 13.05 34.71 15.54
C GLU A 136 11.63 34.12 15.64
N ASP A 137 10.59 34.96 15.63
CA ASP A 137 9.19 34.52 15.72
C ASP A 137 8.77 33.76 14.45
N VAL A 138 9.21 34.25 13.29
CA VAL A 138 8.98 33.60 11.99
C VAL A 138 9.64 32.22 11.92
N GLU A 139 10.86 32.11 12.45
CA GLU A 139 11.59 30.85 12.49
C GLU A 139 10.94 29.87 13.49
N GLY A 140 10.50 30.34 14.65
CA GLY A 140 9.73 29.55 15.62
C GLY A 140 8.41 29.02 15.04
N PHE A 141 7.71 29.84 14.25
CA PHE A 141 6.52 29.41 13.51
C PHE A 141 6.83 28.29 12.53
N LYS A 142 7.83 28.48 11.66
CA LYS A 142 8.23 27.47 10.66
C LYS A 142 8.59 26.15 11.32
N GLN A 143 9.43 26.17 12.36
CA GLN A 143 9.84 24.96 13.05
C GLN A 143 8.64 24.20 13.65
N THR A 144 7.72 24.91 14.31
CA THR A 144 6.55 24.29 14.93
C THR A 144 5.60 23.70 13.89
N VAL A 145 5.33 24.42 12.78
CA VAL A 145 4.51 23.90 11.68
C VAL A 145 5.16 22.66 11.04
N MET A 146 6.46 22.71 10.74
CA MET A 146 7.15 21.57 10.10
C MET A 146 7.17 20.33 10.99
N ARG A 147 7.32 20.50 12.31
CA ARG A 147 7.22 19.41 13.29
C ARG A 147 5.81 18.84 13.38
N LEU A 148 4.77 19.68 13.43
CA LEU A 148 3.38 19.23 13.41
C LEU A 148 3.03 18.49 12.10
N MET A 149 3.53 18.95 10.95
CA MET A 149 3.37 18.28 9.67
C MET A 149 4.09 16.92 9.62
N SER A 150 5.30 16.83 10.19
CA SER A 150 6.04 15.57 10.32
C SER A 150 5.31 14.58 11.25
N LEU A 151 4.80 15.07 12.39
CA LEU A 151 3.97 14.27 13.29
C LEU A 151 2.70 13.78 12.58
N LEU A 152 1.97 14.65 11.89
CA LEU A 152 0.78 14.29 11.14
C LEU A 152 1.08 13.23 10.07
N GLY A 153 2.14 13.42 9.28
CA GLY A 153 2.54 12.46 8.26
C GLY A 153 2.89 11.09 8.84
N ALA A 154 3.63 11.05 9.95
CA ALA A 154 3.96 9.80 10.62
C ALA A 154 2.70 9.09 11.17
N MET A 155 1.75 9.84 11.75
CA MET A 155 0.49 9.28 12.23
C MET A 155 -0.34 8.66 11.11
N LEU A 156 -0.56 9.42 10.04
CA LEU A 156 -1.32 8.96 8.87
C LEU A 156 -0.74 7.66 8.30
N LEU A 157 0.58 7.60 8.13
CA LEU A 157 1.24 6.43 7.55
C LEU A 157 1.25 5.24 8.52
N THR A 158 1.43 5.47 9.83
CA THR A 158 1.44 4.39 10.83
C THR A 158 0.05 3.76 11.00
N GLU A 159 -1.00 4.58 10.97
CA GLU A 159 -2.38 4.09 10.97
C GLU A 159 -2.68 3.28 9.70
N LEU A 160 -2.18 3.70 8.54
CA LEU A 160 -2.31 2.92 7.29
C LEU A 160 -1.53 1.60 7.29
N GLU A 161 -0.44 1.49 8.06
CA GLU A 161 0.25 0.21 8.29
C GLU A 161 -0.56 -0.75 9.16
N GLY A 162 -1.67 -0.29 9.78
CA GLY A 162 -2.46 -1.07 10.73
C GLY A 162 -1.79 -1.20 12.10
N VAL A 163 -0.86 -0.29 12.42
CA VAL A 163 -0.15 -0.26 13.72
C VAL A 163 -0.73 0.85 14.58
N ASP A 164 -1.40 0.50 15.68
CA ASP A 164 -2.07 1.48 16.56
C ASP A 164 -1.14 2.22 17.54
N SER A 165 0.18 2.05 17.43
CA SER A 165 1.14 2.52 18.44
C SER A 165 2.05 3.64 17.94
N LEU A 166 1.89 4.82 18.54
CA LEU A 166 2.82 5.97 18.43
C LEU A 166 4.27 5.62 18.79
N THR A 167 4.48 4.58 19.59
CA THR A 167 5.81 4.10 20.03
C THR A 167 6.45 3.12 19.06
N GLN A 168 5.72 2.62 18.06
CA GLN A 168 6.18 1.69 17.04
C GLN A 168 6.12 2.30 15.64
N THR A 169 6.23 3.63 15.54
CA THR A 169 6.31 4.31 14.24
C THR A 169 7.67 3.98 13.62
N ASN A 170 7.68 3.28 12.49
CA ASN A 170 8.91 3.10 11.68
C ASN A 170 9.38 4.41 11.02
N PHE A 171 8.55 5.46 11.11
CA PHE A 171 8.80 6.77 10.53
C PHE A 171 9.56 7.68 11.49
N GLU A 172 10.56 8.38 10.95
CA GLU A 172 11.31 9.40 11.68
C GLU A 172 10.43 10.64 11.87
N ILE A 173 10.18 11.02 13.13
CA ILE A 173 9.41 12.22 13.48
C ILE A 173 10.38 13.34 13.84
N LEU A 174 10.23 14.49 13.19
CA LEU A 174 11.07 15.66 13.43
C LEU A 174 10.84 16.20 14.85
N ASP A 175 11.87 16.10 15.68
CA ASP A 175 12.02 16.70 17.02
C ASP A 175 10.70 16.87 17.82
N LEU A 176 10.13 15.74 18.22
CA LEU A 176 8.95 15.68 19.09
C LEU A 176 9.12 16.52 20.35
N ARG A 177 10.30 16.50 20.99
CA ARG A 177 10.54 17.04 22.35
C ARG A 177 10.25 18.53 22.50
N SER A 178 10.35 19.26 21.40
CA SER A 178 10.05 20.69 21.35
C SER A 178 8.54 21.01 21.35
N LEU A 179 7.69 20.03 20.99
CA LEU A 179 6.25 20.13 21.17
C LEU A 179 5.90 19.84 22.65
N ASP A 180 4.74 20.33 23.08
CA ASP A 180 4.25 20.08 24.44
C ASP A 180 4.08 18.57 24.68
N MET A 181 5.04 17.98 25.40
CA MET A 181 5.09 16.56 25.73
C MET A 181 3.88 16.07 26.50
N VAL A 182 3.21 16.95 27.25
CA VAL A 182 1.97 16.59 27.94
C VAL A 182 0.86 16.35 26.94
N ARG A 183 0.74 17.21 25.92
CA ARG A 183 -0.24 17.04 24.83
C ARG A 183 0.07 15.82 23.98
N VAL A 184 1.33 15.63 23.59
CA VAL A 184 1.76 14.45 22.80
C VAL A 184 1.51 13.13 23.56
N ARG A 185 1.74 13.11 24.88
CA ARG A 185 1.45 11.92 25.70
C ARG A 185 -0.04 11.65 25.84
N ARG A 186 -0.89 12.69 25.88
CA ARG A 186 -2.35 12.52 25.85
C ARG A 186 -2.82 12.01 24.49
N LEU A 187 -2.25 12.53 23.41
CA LEU A 187 -2.52 12.09 22.04
C LEU A 187 -2.32 10.58 21.87
N ALA A 188 -1.30 10.01 22.51
CA ALA A 188 -1.06 8.56 22.47
C ALA A 188 -2.22 7.70 22.99
N LYS A 189 -3.12 8.27 23.79
CA LYS A 189 -4.27 7.58 24.37
C LYS A 189 -5.56 7.78 23.59
N GLU A 190 -5.59 8.73 22.66
CA GLU A 190 -6.79 9.04 21.88
C GLU A 190 -7.01 8.01 20.77
N THR A 191 -8.26 7.81 20.35
CA THR A 191 -8.61 6.93 19.23
C THR A 191 -8.39 7.62 17.87
N HIS A 192 -8.75 8.90 17.78
CA HIS A 192 -8.70 9.72 16.55
C HIS A 192 -7.50 10.67 16.59
N LYS A 193 -6.30 10.09 16.60
CA LYS A 193 -5.05 10.84 16.84
C LYS A 193 -4.74 11.77 15.67
N THR A 194 -4.92 11.28 14.46
CA THR A 194 -4.70 12.04 13.22
C THR A 194 -5.51 13.33 13.20
N GLU A 195 -6.81 13.26 13.49
CA GLU A 195 -7.74 14.38 13.45
C GLU A 195 -7.41 15.43 14.52
N VAL A 196 -6.97 14.99 15.71
CA VAL A 196 -6.50 15.89 16.77
C VAL A 196 -5.27 16.69 16.31
N VAL A 197 -4.31 16.06 15.63
CA VAL A 197 -3.12 16.76 15.11
C VAL A 197 -3.50 17.75 13.99
N VAL A 198 -4.43 17.39 13.11
CA VAL A 198 -4.98 18.32 12.09
C VAL A 198 -5.62 19.53 12.76
N GLN A 199 -6.40 19.33 13.83
CA GLN A 199 -7.00 20.42 14.59
C GLN A 199 -5.94 21.31 15.25
N TRP A 200 -4.90 20.73 15.85
CA TRP A 200 -3.80 21.50 16.44
C TRP A 200 -3.09 22.35 15.41
N LEU A 201 -2.81 21.79 14.22
CA LEU A 201 -2.20 22.53 13.12
C LEU A 201 -3.06 23.71 12.67
N LYS A 202 -4.37 23.49 12.40
CA LYS A 202 -5.28 24.56 11.98
C LYS A 202 -5.38 25.65 13.05
N THR A 203 -5.51 25.27 14.32
CA THR A 203 -5.60 26.21 15.45
C THR A 203 -4.32 27.03 15.56
N TYR A 204 -3.16 26.39 15.48
CA TYR A 204 -1.86 27.06 15.55
C TYR A 204 -1.66 28.08 14.41
N VAL A 205 -2.10 27.75 13.20
CA VAL A 205 -2.03 28.67 12.05
C VAL A 205 -2.97 29.87 12.26
N ILE A 206 -4.19 29.67 12.77
CA ILE A 206 -5.14 30.77 13.07
C ILE A 206 -4.62 31.68 14.19
N GLU A 207 -4.05 31.10 15.25
CA GLU A 207 -3.40 31.85 16.33
C GLU A 207 -2.26 32.73 15.78
N SER A 208 -1.44 32.17 14.88
CA SER A 208 -0.31 32.87 14.25
C SER A 208 -0.75 34.02 13.33
N VAL A 209 -1.94 33.92 12.71
CA VAL A 209 -2.55 35.03 11.95
C VAL A 209 -3.04 36.12 12.89
N THR A 210 -3.71 35.74 13.98
CA THR A 210 -4.26 36.69 14.97
C THR A 210 -3.16 37.47 15.67
N GLN A 211 -2.01 36.83 15.92
CA GLN A 211 -0.82 37.46 16.50
C GLN A 211 -0.05 38.36 15.51
N GLY A 212 -0.37 38.31 14.21
CA GLY A 212 0.28 39.09 13.16
C GLY A 212 1.57 38.46 12.59
N THR A 213 2.02 37.33 13.14
CA THR A 213 3.19 36.58 12.64
C THR A 213 2.98 36.09 11.20
N LEU A 214 1.74 35.77 10.84
CA LEU A 214 1.32 35.36 9.50
C LEU A 214 0.40 36.41 8.88
N SER A 215 0.95 37.32 8.07
CA SER A 215 0.17 38.34 7.35
C SER A 215 -0.24 37.83 5.96
N VAL A 216 -1.24 36.96 5.91
CA VAL A 216 -1.75 36.38 4.66
C VAL A 216 -3.25 36.68 4.48
N PRO A 217 -3.67 37.11 3.29
CA PRO A 217 -5.08 37.29 2.98
C PRO A 217 -5.91 36.02 3.22
N PRO A 218 -7.12 36.12 3.80
CA PRO A 218 -7.97 34.97 4.10
C PRO A 218 -8.19 33.97 2.95
N PRO A 219 -8.36 34.39 1.67
CA PRO A 219 -8.57 33.45 0.57
C PRO A 219 -7.39 32.49 0.33
N ILE A 220 -6.16 32.98 0.53
CA ILE A 220 -4.94 32.20 0.33
C ILE A 220 -4.77 31.19 1.47
N LEU A 221 -5.07 31.61 2.69
CA LEU A 221 -5.05 30.72 3.85
C LEU A 221 -6.11 29.62 3.75
N ALA A 222 -7.33 29.98 3.33
CA ALA A 222 -8.40 29.02 3.11
C ALA A 222 -8.01 27.94 2.08
N ARG A 223 -7.25 28.32 1.04
CA ARG A 223 -6.74 27.37 0.03
C ARG A 223 -5.83 26.31 0.65
N VAL A 224 -4.95 26.70 1.58
CA VAL A 224 -4.05 25.74 2.25
C VAL A 224 -4.82 24.81 3.19
N PHE A 225 -5.86 25.30 3.88
CA PHE A 225 -6.73 24.43 4.67
C PHE A 225 -7.52 23.45 3.81
N GLN A 226 -7.99 23.87 2.63
CA GLN A 226 -8.63 22.97 1.67
C GLN A 226 -7.66 21.89 1.17
N GLU A 227 -6.41 22.24 0.90
CA GLU A 227 -5.39 21.26 0.49
C GLU A 227 -5.07 20.27 1.61
N LEU A 228 -4.97 20.73 2.85
CA LEU A 228 -4.83 19.86 4.02
C LEU A 228 -6.02 18.91 4.17
N ASP A 229 -7.25 19.42 4.06
CA ASP A 229 -8.46 18.61 4.17
C ASP A 229 -8.59 17.59 3.04
N GLN A 230 -8.14 17.94 1.83
CA GLN A 230 -8.04 16.98 0.73
C GLN A 230 -7.04 15.87 1.04
N CYS A 231 -5.90 16.17 1.68
CA CYS A 231 -4.94 15.15 2.10
C CYS A 231 -5.55 14.17 3.11
N VAL A 232 -6.23 14.70 4.13
CA VAL A 232 -6.91 13.90 5.16
C VAL A 232 -8.04 13.06 4.54
N GLY A 233 -8.79 13.63 3.59
CA GLY A 233 -9.80 12.89 2.83
C GLY A 233 -9.22 11.72 2.04
N LYS A 234 -8.05 11.89 1.41
CA LYS A 234 -7.34 10.80 0.72
C LYS A 234 -6.85 9.72 1.69
N TYR A 235 -6.42 10.11 2.89
CA TYR A 235 -6.11 9.17 3.97
C TYR A 235 -7.31 8.30 4.35
N HIS A 236 -8.48 8.88 4.62
CA HIS A 236 -9.68 8.07 4.91
C HIS A 236 -10.08 7.17 3.73
N GLY A 237 -9.83 7.62 2.50
CA GLY A 237 -9.99 6.79 1.31
C GLY A 237 -9.05 5.58 1.30
N ALA A 238 -7.78 5.77 1.65
CA ALA A 238 -6.79 4.70 1.76
C ALA A 238 -7.11 3.74 2.92
N ASP A 239 -7.50 4.29 4.07
CA ASP A 239 -7.89 3.53 5.26
C ASP A 239 -9.11 2.64 4.97
N LYS A 240 -10.11 3.17 4.24
CA LYS A 240 -11.24 2.36 3.74
C LYS A 240 -10.79 1.18 2.86
N ILE A 241 -9.77 1.37 2.00
CA ILE A 241 -9.23 0.28 1.17
C ILE A 241 -8.56 -0.80 2.04
N SER A 242 -7.93 -0.40 3.14
CA SER A 242 -7.34 -1.33 4.12
C SER A 242 -8.42 -2.10 4.88
N GLN A 243 -9.44 -1.41 5.40
CA GLN A 243 -10.46 -2.00 6.27
C GLN A 243 -11.53 -2.79 5.53
N VAL A 244 -11.84 -2.46 4.27
CA VAL A 244 -12.93 -3.10 3.52
C VAL A 244 -12.37 -4.17 2.58
N PRO A 245 -12.30 -5.46 2.97
CA PRO A 245 -11.75 -6.50 2.12
C PRO A 245 -12.61 -6.74 0.87
N PHE A 246 -12.04 -7.45 -0.10
CA PHE A 246 -12.82 -7.93 -1.24
C PHE A 246 -13.93 -8.89 -0.77
N PRO A 247 -15.13 -8.89 -1.38
CA PRO A 247 -16.25 -9.66 -0.84
C PRO A 247 -15.93 -11.15 -0.77
N PHE A 248 -16.12 -11.72 0.42
CA PHE A 248 -15.78 -13.11 0.73
C PHE A 248 -16.36 -14.15 -0.26
N PRO A 249 -17.63 -14.05 -0.71
CA PRO A 249 -18.20 -15.05 -1.62
C PRO A 249 -17.43 -15.23 -2.94
N TYR A 250 -16.84 -14.15 -3.47
CA TYR A 250 -16.03 -14.24 -4.70
C TYR A 250 -14.70 -14.95 -4.46
N VAL A 251 -14.07 -14.74 -3.31
CA VAL A 251 -12.82 -15.42 -2.95
C VAL A 251 -13.10 -16.91 -2.77
N ALA A 252 -14.13 -17.25 -1.99
CA ALA A 252 -14.50 -18.63 -1.70
C ALA A 252 -14.88 -19.43 -2.97
N THR A 253 -15.68 -18.84 -3.86
CA THR A 253 -16.08 -19.51 -5.11
C THR A 253 -14.89 -19.73 -6.04
N MET A 254 -14.00 -18.77 -6.19
CA MET A 254 -12.80 -18.95 -7.00
C MET A 254 -11.88 -20.02 -6.41
N ASP A 255 -11.66 -20.00 -5.10
CA ASP A 255 -10.78 -20.97 -4.43
C ASP A 255 -11.37 -22.40 -4.56
N LEU A 256 -12.68 -22.56 -4.43
CA LEU A 256 -13.37 -23.84 -4.67
C LEU A 256 -13.18 -24.34 -6.11
N ILE A 257 -13.41 -23.49 -7.12
CA ILE A 257 -13.24 -23.86 -8.53
C ILE A 257 -11.78 -24.21 -8.82
N MET A 258 -10.81 -23.48 -8.25
CA MET A 258 -9.39 -23.81 -8.38
C MET A 258 -9.05 -25.17 -7.77
N ILE A 259 -9.59 -25.51 -6.60
CA ILE A 259 -9.37 -26.81 -5.95
C ILE A 259 -9.95 -27.94 -6.80
N ILE A 260 -11.21 -27.79 -7.25
CA ILE A 260 -11.88 -28.79 -8.09
C ILE A 260 -11.11 -28.98 -9.41
N HIS A 261 -10.73 -27.87 -10.06
CA HIS A 261 -9.95 -27.92 -11.30
C HIS A 261 -8.62 -28.65 -11.08
N SER A 262 -7.87 -28.31 -10.02
CA SER A 262 -6.59 -28.94 -9.69
C SER A 262 -6.72 -30.44 -9.40
N ALA A 263 -7.84 -30.88 -8.80
CA ALA A 263 -8.11 -32.29 -8.54
C ALA A 263 -8.48 -33.09 -9.80
N ILE A 264 -9.16 -32.46 -10.77
CA ILE A 264 -9.57 -33.08 -12.03
C ILE A 264 -8.40 -33.15 -13.03
N THR A 265 -7.51 -32.15 -13.03
CA THR A 265 -6.33 -32.09 -13.92
C THR A 265 -5.53 -33.40 -14.01
N PRO A 266 -5.10 -34.08 -12.92
CA PRO A 266 -4.34 -35.34 -13.02
C PRO A 266 -5.09 -36.43 -13.78
N ILE A 267 -6.40 -36.54 -13.59
CA ILE A 267 -7.24 -37.59 -14.20
C ILE A 267 -7.33 -37.35 -15.71
N VAL A 268 -7.62 -36.11 -16.13
CA VAL A 268 -7.72 -35.74 -17.54
C VAL A 268 -6.36 -35.87 -18.24
N MET A 269 -5.26 -35.47 -17.58
CA MET A 269 -3.92 -35.59 -18.16
C MET A 269 -3.49 -37.05 -18.38
N VAL A 270 -3.87 -37.97 -17.48
CA VAL A 270 -3.62 -39.41 -17.66
C VAL A 270 -4.38 -39.93 -18.89
N SER A 271 -5.66 -39.56 -19.04
CA SER A 271 -6.49 -39.96 -20.19
C SER A 271 -6.00 -39.36 -21.53
N LEU A 272 -5.30 -38.22 -21.50
CA LEU A 272 -4.70 -37.60 -22.70
C LEU A 272 -3.33 -38.19 -23.07
N LEU A 273 -2.56 -38.68 -22.09
CA LEU A 273 -1.20 -39.21 -22.28
C LEU A 273 -1.16 -40.72 -22.57
N SER A 274 -2.29 -41.41 -22.40
CA SER A 274 -2.46 -42.84 -22.66
C SER A 274 -2.69 -43.15 -24.14
#